data_AF-A0A2I1CCM5-F1
#
_entry.id   AF-A0A2I1CCM5-F1
#
_cell.length_a   1.000
_cell.length_b   1.000
_cell.length_c   1.000
_cell.angle_alpha   90.00
_cell.angle_beta   90.00
_cell.angle_gamma   90.00
#
_symmetry.space_group_name_H-M   'P 1'
#
loop_
_entity.id
_entity.type
_entity.pdbx_description
1 polymer ?
#
loop_
_entity_poly.entity_id
_entity_poly.type
_entity_poly.pdbx_seq_one_letter_code
_entity_poly.pdbx_strand_id
1 'polypeptide(L)'
;MYDNGSDSYQWLKHIHGTTAVLYYRVWRAPSISQSSIVAVACIISRQRVPSFLVDLVRSAETSNSEPPVELFPLLCSLVDLYVQTDQSRNQRRSHIISKAIEIDRSLQSWATCLPSTWRDPLAPGKSPQAADGCWIARVWVYYRLCRILAHRIIQSSLASQQESINSAWDDISWAQCDRLSAAVSQMSSEIYDCIPAMLGSTYLRDKPSPSVSSNVFFLITILQALIKLMDKTSVVENWSSRMCRLYGEDFGVMKGLVMMRLC
;
A
#
# COMPACT_ATOMS: atom_id res chain seq x y z
N MET A 1 7.53 -26.37 -5.95
CA MET A 1 8.68 -25.98 -6.80
C MET A 1 8.51 -24.52 -7.13
N TYR A 2 9.39 -23.66 -6.64
CA TYR A 2 9.33 -22.22 -6.89
C TYR A 2 9.93 -21.93 -8.25
N ASP A 3 9.18 -21.23 -9.09
CA ASP A 3 9.63 -20.78 -10.41
C ASP A 3 10.69 -19.68 -10.24
N ASN A 4 11.96 -20.09 -10.24
CA ASN A 4 13.14 -19.26 -10.02
C ASN A 4 13.42 -18.25 -11.16
N GLY A 5 12.61 -18.27 -12.24
CA GLY A 5 12.78 -17.43 -13.42
C GLY A 5 11.85 -16.22 -13.54
N SER A 6 10.85 -16.06 -12.68
CA SER A 6 9.90 -14.94 -12.82
C SER A 6 10.50 -13.60 -12.35
N ASP A 7 10.20 -12.52 -13.06
CA ASP A 7 10.63 -11.16 -12.70
C ASP A 7 10.09 -10.71 -11.33
N SER A 8 8.98 -11.28 -10.89
CA SER A 8 8.44 -11.17 -9.52
C SER A 8 9.39 -11.73 -8.45
N TYR A 9 10.16 -12.78 -8.75
CA TYR A 9 11.16 -13.34 -7.85
C TYR A 9 12.39 -12.43 -7.69
N GLN A 10 12.84 -11.81 -8.79
CA GLN A 10 13.91 -10.80 -8.71
C GLN A 10 13.49 -9.56 -7.92
N TRP A 11 12.22 -9.17 -8.04
CA TRP A 11 11.64 -8.07 -7.27
C TRP A 11 11.66 -8.33 -5.76
N LEU A 12 11.25 -9.52 -5.34
CA LEU A 12 11.32 -9.94 -3.93
C LEU A 12 12.77 -9.98 -3.41
N LYS A 13 13.76 -10.36 -4.23
CA LYS A 13 15.18 -10.27 -3.85
C LYS A 13 15.62 -8.83 -3.55
N HIS A 14 15.15 -7.84 -4.32
CA HIS A 14 15.47 -6.44 -4.07
C HIS A 14 14.86 -5.94 -2.74
N ILE A 15 13.63 -6.37 -2.44
CA ILE A 15 12.98 -6.10 -1.15
C ILE A 15 13.80 -6.72 -0.01
N HIS A 16 14.21 -7.99 -0.13
CA HIS A 16 15.07 -8.64 0.87
C HIS A 16 16.40 -7.92 1.06
N GLY A 17 17.03 -7.45 -0.02
CA GLY A 17 18.23 -6.62 0.06
C GLY A 17 17.98 -5.30 0.81
N THR A 18 16.84 -4.65 0.56
CA THR A 18 16.44 -3.43 1.28
C THR A 18 16.23 -3.70 2.77
N THR A 19 15.55 -4.79 3.10
CA THR A 19 15.36 -5.25 4.49
C THR A 19 16.69 -5.51 5.19
N ALA A 20 17.66 -6.14 4.51
CA ALA A 20 18.99 -6.40 5.05
C ALA A 20 19.79 -5.10 5.29
N VAL A 21 19.69 -4.14 4.36
CA VAL A 21 20.30 -2.81 4.52
C VAL A 21 19.67 -2.06 5.69
N LEU A 22 18.36 -2.11 5.85
CA LEU A 22 17.66 -1.51 6.99
C LEU A 22 18.09 -2.14 8.31
N TYR A 23 18.20 -3.46 8.37
CA TYR A 23 18.71 -4.19 9.53
C TYR A 23 20.12 -3.71 9.92
N TYR A 24 21.01 -3.53 8.94
CA TYR A 24 22.35 -2.98 9.18
C TYR A 24 22.32 -1.50 9.61
N ARG A 25 21.35 -0.72 9.10
CA ARG A 25 21.20 0.73 9.36
C ARG A 25 20.42 1.09 10.62
N VAL A 26 19.94 0.11 11.40
CA VAL A 26 19.28 0.31 12.71
C VAL A 26 20.06 1.27 13.63
N TRP A 27 21.35 1.50 13.35
CA TRP A 27 22.30 2.25 14.16
C TRP A 27 22.56 3.70 13.70
N ARG A 28 22.00 4.20 12.58
CA ARG A 28 22.38 5.53 12.05
C ARG A 28 21.26 6.49 11.65
N ALA A 29 20.09 6.01 11.22
CA ALA A 29 18.85 6.79 11.09
C ALA A 29 17.77 5.92 10.45
N PRO A 30 16.55 5.88 11.01
CA PRO A 30 15.44 5.15 10.40
C PRO A 30 14.94 5.88 9.14
N SER A 31 14.94 5.20 7.99
CA SER A 31 14.27 5.71 6.79
C SER A 31 12.83 5.21 6.77
N ILE A 32 11.90 6.02 7.25
CA ILE A 32 10.47 5.64 7.33
C ILE A 32 9.91 5.22 5.96
N SER A 33 10.36 5.87 4.88
CA SER A 33 9.95 5.52 3.51
C SER A 33 10.37 4.11 3.12
N GLN A 34 11.57 3.65 3.54
CA GLN A 34 12.06 2.31 3.24
C GLN A 34 11.36 1.27 4.11
N SER A 35 11.12 1.58 5.38
CA SER A 35 10.33 0.71 6.27
C SER A 35 8.92 0.49 5.74
N SER A 36 8.22 1.55 5.31
CA SER A 36 6.86 1.43 4.73
C SER A 36 6.84 0.62 3.44
N ILE A 37 7.87 0.73 2.59
CA ILE A 37 8.02 -0.13 1.40
C ILE A 37 8.11 -1.61 1.79
N VAL A 38 8.92 -1.94 2.80
CA VAL A 38 9.06 -3.33 3.25
C VAL A 38 7.75 -3.84 3.85
N ALA A 39 7.04 -3.00 4.61
CA ALA A 39 5.73 -3.37 5.15
C ALA A 39 4.69 -3.61 4.03
N VAL A 40 4.68 -2.80 2.98
CA VAL A 40 3.83 -3.05 1.80
C VAL A 40 4.23 -4.33 1.08
N ALA A 41 5.53 -4.61 0.96
CA ALA A 41 5.99 -5.85 0.38
C ALA A 41 5.54 -7.09 1.17
N CYS A 42 5.35 -6.96 2.48
CA CYS A 42 4.78 -8.01 3.32
C CYS A 42 3.30 -8.30 2.99
N ILE A 43 2.55 -7.34 2.46
CA ILE A 43 1.23 -7.59 1.85
C ILE A 43 1.39 -8.49 0.63
N ILE A 44 2.36 -8.17 -0.25
CA ILE A 44 2.58 -8.89 -1.52
C ILE A 44 2.97 -10.34 -1.28
N SER A 45 3.89 -10.57 -0.34
CA SER A 45 4.35 -11.91 0.06
C SER A 45 3.42 -12.60 1.05
N ARG A 46 2.41 -11.89 1.57
CA ARG A 46 1.52 -12.34 2.64
C ARG A 46 2.30 -12.87 3.85
N GLN A 47 3.26 -12.08 4.31
CA GLN A 47 4.08 -12.37 5.49
C GLN A 47 3.90 -11.28 6.53
N ARG A 48 4.28 -11.56 7.78
CA ARG A 48 4.29 -10.53 8.83
C ARG A 48 5.44 -9.57 8.61
N VAL A 49 5.24 -8.32 9.02
CA VAL A 49 6.33 -7.34 9.04
C VAL A 49 7.38 -7.79 10.07
N PRO A 50 8.68 -7.86 9.71
CA PRO A 50 9.73 -8.23 10.65
C PRO A 50 9.71 -7.34 11.91
N SER A 51 9.77 -7.96 13.10
CA SER A 51 9.67 -7.24 14.38
C SER A 51 10.73 -6.15 14.54
N PHE A 52 11.96 -6.38 14.05
CA PHE A 52 13.02 -5.38 14.12
C PHE A 52 12.68 -4.08 13.37
N LEU A 53 11.86 -4.14 12.32
CA LEU A 53 11.39 -2.92 11.62
C LEU A 53 10.33 -2.18 12.43
N VAL A 54 9.46 -2.93 13.12
CA VAL A 54 8.48 -2.35 14.05
C VAL A 54 9.20 -1.63 15.19
N ASP A 55 10.20 -2.26 15.78
CA ASP A 55 10.99 -1.67 16.86
C ASP A 55 11.81 -0.49 16.37
N LEU A 56 12.38 -0.57 15.16
CA LEU A 56 13.10 0.53 14.53
C LEU A 56 12.22 1.78 14.35
N VAL A 57 11.01 1.63 13.80
CA VAL A 57 10.11 2.77 13.61
C VAL A 57 9.60 3.30 14.95
N ARG A 58 9.28 2.43 15.91
CA ARG A 58 8.89 2.85 17.26
C ARG A 58 10.00 3.61 17.97
N SER A 59 11.27 3.22 17.79
CA SER A 59 12.41 3.96 18.35
C SER A 59 12.59 5.36 17.73
N ALA A 60 11.99 5.59 16.56
CA ALA A 60 11.96 6.88 15.88
C ALA A 60 10.81 7.79 16.35
N GLU A 61 9.84 7.26 17.13
CA GLU A 61 8.74 8.04 17.70
C GLU A 61 9.31 9.03 18.72
N THR A 62 9.49 10.28 18.29
CA THR A 62 9.80 11.42 19.17
C THR A 62 8.52 12.19 19.48
N SER A 63 8.58 13.15 20.40
CA SER A 63 7.42 13.93 20.88
C SER A 63 6.67 14.72 19.80
N ASN A 64 7.21 14.81 18.57
CA ASN A 64 6.57 15.36 17.39
C ASN A 64 6.63 14.31 16.26
N SER A 65 5.90 13.20 16.40
CA SER A 65 5.86 12.14 15.39
C SER A 65 5.38 12.71 14.04
N GLU A 66 6.16 12.47 12.99
CA GLU A 66 5.68 12.78 11.65
C GLU A 66 4.57 11.78 11.26
N PRO A 67 3.55 12.18 10.50
CA PRO A 67 2.46 11.30 10.12
C PRO A 67 2.82 9.94 9.48
N PRO A 68 3.94 9.74 8.74
CA PRO A 68 4.31 8.41 8.25
C PRO A 68 4.72 7.45 9.37
N VAL A 69 5.27 7.99 10.48
CA VAL A 69 5.62 7.22 11.67
C VAL A 69 4.35 6.73 12.35
N GLU A 70 3.34 7.59 12.49
CA GLU A 70 2.04 7.24 13.09
C GLU A 70 1.25 6.22 12.24
N LEU A 71 1.36 6.30 10.92
CA LEU A 71 0.67 5.40 10.00
C LEU A 71 1.28 3.98 10.01
N PHE A 72 2.57 3.86 10.28
CA PHE A 72 3.31 2.60 10.15
C PHE A 72 2.82 1.47 11.09
N PRO A 73 2.56 1.71 12.39
CA PRO A 73 1.96 0.70 13.27
C PRO A 73 0.59 0.19 12.79
N LEU A 74 -0.23 1.06 12.19
CA LEU A 74 -1.55 0.68 11.64
C LEU A 74 -1.37 -0.24 10.44
N LEU A 75 -0.43 0.07 9.54
CA LEU A 75 -0.07 -0.80 8.42
C LEU A 75 0.41 -2.19 8.91
N CYS A 76 1.31 -2.23 9.90
CA CYS A 76 1.81 -3.50 10.45
C CYS A 76 0.67 -4.34 11.03
N SER A 77 -0.23 -3.71 11.79
CA SER A 77 -1.40 -4.38 12.38
C SER A 77 -2.33 -4.96 11.32
N LEU A 78 -2.55 -4.24 10.21
CA LEU A 78 -3.34 -4.73 9.09
C LEU A 78 -2.67 -5.89 8.35
N VAL A 79 -1.36 -5.85 8.16
CA VAL A 79 -0.59 -6.96 7.57
C VAL A 79 -0.73 -8.21 8.45
N ASP A 80 -0.62 -8.07 9.77
CA ASP A 80 -0.80 -9.18 10.69
C ASP A 80 -2.21 -9.78 10.65
N LEU A 81 -3.25 -8.94 10.55
CA LEU A 81 -4.62 -9.40 10.35
C LEU A 81 -4.79 -10.09 8.98
N TYR A 82 -4.17 -9.56 7.93
CA TYR A 82 -4.22 -10.13 6.58
C TYR A 82 -3.56 -11.51 6.48
N VAL A 83 -2.51 -11.75 7.27
CA VAL A 83 -1.91 -13.09 7.41
C VAL A 83 -2.85 -14.03 8.18
N GLN A 84 -3.52 -13.52 9.22
CA GLN A 84 -4.47 -14.31 10.03
C GLN A 84 -5.72 -14.75 9.26
N THR A 85 -6.18 -14.00 8.26
CA THR A 85 -7.33 -14.42 7.43
C THR A 85 -7.10 -15.77 6.74
N ASP A 86 -5.85 -16.14 6.41
CA ASP A 86 -5.52 -17.44 5.81
C ASP A 86 -5.42 -18.56 6.84
N GLN A 87 -4.94 -18.23 8.04
CA GLN A 87 -4.59 -19.19 9.09
C GLN A 87 -5.80 -19.53 9.99
N SER A 88 -6.89 -18.77 9.88
CA SER A 88 -8.03 -18.81 10.79
C SER A 88 -9.04 -19.91 10.46
N ARG A 89 -8.66 -21.18 10.70
CA ARG A 89 -9.64 -22.23 11.02
C ARG A 89 -10.15 -22.12 12.47
N ASN A 90 -9.38 -21.50 13.38
CA ASN A 90 -9.64 -21.52 14.83
C ASN A 90 -9.91 -20.14 15.49
N GLN A 91 -9.64 -19.02 14.82
CA GLN A 91 -9.96 -17.68 15.34
C GLN A 91 -11.39 -17.27 15.00
N ARG A 92 -12.10 -16.65 15.95
CA ARG A 92 -13.44 -16.10 15.69
C ARG A 92 -13.32 -14.98 14.66
N ARG A 93 -13.79 -15.22 13.42
CA ARG A 93 -13.78 -14.26 12.30
C ARG A 93 -14.40 -12.91 12.67
N SER A 94 -15.39 -12.90 13.55
CA SER A 94 -15.95 -11.68 14.12
C SER A 94 -14.89 -10.78 14.79
N HIS A 95 -13.89 -11.36 15.46
CA HIS A 95 -12.78 -10.62 16.04
C HIS A 95 -11.91 -9.96 14.97
N ILE A 96 -11.60 -10.67 13.88
CA ILE A 96 -10.81 -10.12 12.75
C ILE A 96 -11.57 -8.94 12.12
N ILE A 97 -12.87 -9.09 11.88
CA ILE A 97 -13.72 -8.02 11.35
C ILE A 97 -13.73 -6.82 12.31
N SER A 98 -13.98 -7.03 13.60
CA SER A 98 -13.99 -5.94 14.59
C SER A 98 -12.66 -5.21 14.64
N LYS A 99 -11.53 -5.92 14.61
CA LYS A 99 -10.18 -5.32 14.60
C LYS A 99 -9.90 -4.55 13.31
N ALA A 100 -10.30 -5.06 12.15
CA ALA A 100 -10.15 -4.35 10.89
C ALA A 100 -10.97 -3.05 10.86
N ILE A 101 -12.20 -3.07 11.39
CA ILE A 101 -13.06 -1.88 11.53
C ILE A 101 -12.44 -0.87 12.50
N GLU A 102 -11.90 -1.34 13.63
CA GLU A 102 -11.22 -0.49 14.61
C GLU A 102 -10.04 0.24 13.96
N ILE A 103 -9.20 -0.49 13.21
CA ILE A 103 -8.05 0.10 12.52
C ILE A 103 -8.51 1.07 11.41
N ASP A 104 -9.54 0.75 10.62
CA ASP A 104 -10.06 1.69 9.62
C ASP A 104 -10.57 2.99 10.26
N ARG A 105 -11.23 2.91 11.42
CA ARG A 105 -11.63 4.09 12.18
C ARG A 105 -10.41 4.90 12.65
N SER A 106 -9.37 4.24 13.13
CA SER A 106 -8.12 4.90 13.51
C SER A 106 -7.45 5.58 12.31
N LEU A 107 -7.46 4.95 11.13
CA LEU A 107 -6.95 5.54 9.88
C LEU A 107 -7.75 6.80 9.51
N GLN A 108 -9.08 6.74 9.55
CA GLN A 108 -9.94 7.90 9.29
C GLN A 108 -9.66 9.04 10.28
N SER A 109 -9.56 8.72 11.58
CA SER A 109 -9.22 9.70 12.62
C SER A 109 -7.87 10.34 12.35
N TRP A 110 -6.84 9.52 12.06
CA TRP A 110 -5.51 10.00 11.70
C TRP A 110 -5.56 11.01 10.56
N ALA A 111 -6.27 10.69 9.46
CA ALA A 111 -6.39 11.58 8.31
C ALA A 111 -7.04 12.94 8.65
N THR A 112 -8.03 12.95 9.56
CA THR A 112 -8.68 14.19 10.00
C THR A 112 -7.82 15.05 10.93
N CYS A 113 -6.92 14.42 11.69
CA CYS A 113 -6.00 15.06 12.63
C CYS A 113 -4.73 15.59 11.97
N LEU A 114 -4.52 15.33 10.67
CA LEU A 114 -3.34 15.80 9.96
C LEU A 114 -3.24 17.34 9.94
N PRO A 115 -2.02 17.89 10.14
CA PRO A 115 -1.74 19.31 9.91
C PRO A 115 -2.15 19.73 8.49
N SER A 116 -2.52 21.00 8.30
CA SER A 116 -2.97 21.51 7.00
C SER A 116 -1.95 21.30 5.87
N THR A 117 -0.66 21.34 6.19
CA THR A 117 0.44 21.09 5.24
C THR A 117 0.48 19.66 4.70
N TRP A 118 -0.24 18.72 5.33
CA TRP A 118 -0.34 17.32 4.93
C TRP A 118 -1.67 16.99 4.26
N ARG A 119 -2.63 17.92 4.20
CA ARG A 119 -4.00 17.61 3.73
C ARG A 119 -4.15 17.51 2.22
N ASP A 120 -3.32 18.21 1.47
CA ASP A 120 -3.34 18.17 0.01
C ASP A 120 -2.26 17.19 -0.51
N PRO A 121 -2.65 16.03 -1.07
CA PRO A 121 -1.71 15.06 -1.63
C PRO A 121 -0.94 15.56 -2.85
N LEU A 122 -1.43 16.61 -3.51
CA LEU A 122 -0.86 17.16 -4.74
C LEU A 122 -0.12 18.48 -4.50
N ALA A 123 -0.20 19.04 -3.29
CA ALA A 123 0.52 20.26 -2.95
C ALA A 123 2.03 20.03 -3.06
N PRO A 124 2.78 20.96 -3.68
CA PRO A 124 4.24 20.93 -3.70
C PRO A 124 4.77 21.22 -2.29
N GLY A 125 4.92 20.17 -1.48
CA GLY A 125 5.43 20.28 -0.12
C GLY A 125 6.84 19.69 0.01
N LYS A 126 7.75 20.45 0.63
CA LYS A 126 9.02 19.91 1.14
C LYS A 126 8.78 19.47 2.58
N SER A 127 9.03 18.20 2.92
CA SER A 127 9.12 17.83 4.35
C SER A 127 10.44 18.40 4.87
N PRO A 128 10.49 18.86 6.13
CA PRO A 128 11.74 19.23 6.79
C PRO A 128 12.80 18.12 6.77
N GLN A 129 12.37 16.85 6.67
CA GLN A 129 13.22 15.65 6.75
C GLN A 129 13.44 14.95 5.40
N ALA A 130 12.62 15.21 4.39
CA ALA A 130 12.75 14.58 3.07
C ALA A 130 13.12 15.61 1.99
N ALA A 131 14.31 15.44 1.40
CA ALA A 131 14.77 16.23 0.25
C ALA A 131 13.91 16.02 -1.03
N ASP A 132 12.97 15.05 -0.98
CA ASP A 132 12.13 14.64 -2.09
C ASP A 132 10.69 15.16 -1.91
N GLY A 133 10.26 16.07 -2.78
CA GLY A 133 8.95 16.73 -2.71
C GLY A 133 7.74 15.82 -2.99
N CYS A 134 7.94 14.55 -3.32
CA CYS A 134 6.84 13.63 -3.61
C CYS A 134 6.30 12.87 -2.37
N TRP A 135 6.88 13.11 -1.20
CA TRP A 135 6.63 12.29 -0.02
C TRP A 135 5.17 12.39 0.48
N ILE A 136 4.52 13.57 0.39
CA ILE A 136 3.10 13.75 0.80
C ILE A 136 2.22 12.78 0.01
N ALA A 137 2.37 12.75 -1.32
CA ALA A 137 1.63 11.85 -2.19
C ALA A 137 1.84 10.38 -1.81
N ARG A 138 3.08 9.98 -1.47
CA ARG A 138 3.36 8.60 -1.04
C ARG A 138 2.64 8.23 0.26
N VAL A 139 2.62 9.14 1.24
CA VAL A 139 1.94 8.92 2.53
C VAL A 139 0.44 8.72 2.34
N TRP A 140 -0.16 9.56 1.50
CA TRP A 140 -1.56 9.41 1.14
C TRP A 140 -1.86 8.12 0.38
N VAL A 141 -0.93 7.64 -0.46
CA VAL A 141 -1.05 6.33 -1.10
C VAL A 141 -0.93 5.18 -0.11
N TYR A 142 -0.01 5.24 0.86
CA TYR A 142 0.05 4.26 1.94
C TYR A 142 -1.24 4.23 2.77
N TYR A 143 -1.76 5.40 3.13
CA TYR A 143 -3.01 5.52 3.87
C TYR A 143 -4.17 4.84 3.12
N ARG A 144 -4.34 5.15 1.84
CA ARG A 144 -5.38 4.54 1.00
C ARG A 144 -5.18 3.03 0.85
N LEU A 145 -3.93 2.59 0.69
CA LEU A 145 -3.62 1.16 0.63
C LEU A 145 -3.98 0.44 1.93
N CYS A 146 -3.71 1.05 3.10
CA CYS A 146 -4.11 0.52 4.39
C CYS A 146 -5.63 0.36 4.49
N ARG A 147 -6.38 1.38 4.06
CA ARG A 147 -7.85 1.32 4.06
C ARG A 147 -8.40 0.28 3.09
N ILE A 148 -7.83 0.16 1.89
CA ILE A 148 -8.15 -0.94 0.95
C ILE A 148 -7.90 -2.29 1.61
N LEU A 149 -6.75 -2.47 2.27
CA LEU A 149 -6.41 -3.71 2.97
C LEU A 149 -7.42 -4.03 4.08
N ALA A 150 -7.80 -3.05 4.91
CA ALA A 150 -8.82 -3.20 5.94
C ALA A 150 -10.16 -3.66 5.35
N HIS A 151 -10.62 -3.00 4.28
CA HIS A 151 -11.86 -3.35 3.59
C HIS A 151 -11.81 -4.77 3.00
N ARG A 152 -10.68 -5.17 2.42
CA ARG A 152 -10.49 -6.53 1.90
C ARG A 152 -10.45 -7.61 2.99
N ILE A 153 -9.85 -7.31 4.14
CA ILE A 153 -9.90 -8.21 5.31
C ILE A 153 -11.36 -8.41 5.77
N ILE A 154 -12.14 -7.33 5.83
CA ILE A 154 -13.56 -7.40 6.20
C ILE A 154 -14.35 -8.23 5.17
N GLN A 155 -14.22 -7.92 3.88
CA GLN A 155 -14.92 -8.64 2.81
C GLN A 155 -14.59 -10.13 2.80
N SER A 156 -13.30 -10.50 2.86
CA SER A 156 -12.87 -11.90 2.87
C SER A 156 -13.38 -12.66 4.10
N SER A 157 -13.39 -12.00 5.26
CA SER A 157 -13.90 -12.60 6.50
C SER A 157 -15.42 -12.80 6.49
N LEU A 158 -16.17 -11.84 5.91
CA LEU A 158 -17.63 -11.93 5.73
C LEU A 158 -18.00 -13.06 4.76
N ALA A 159 -17.37 -13.11 3.58
CA ALA A 159 -17.60 -14.16 2.59
C ALA A 159 -17.38 -15.56 3.18
N SER A 160 -16.26 -15.72 3.92
CA SER A 160 -15.94 -16.98 4.59
C SER A 160 -16.94 -17.36 5.71
N GLN A 161 -17.60 -16.38 6.33
CA GLN A 161 -18.63 -16.62 7.35
C GLN A 161 -19.97 -17.02 6.71
N GLN A 162 -20.30 -16.45 5.55
CA GLN A 162 -21.51 -16.75 4.79
C GLN A 162 -21.49 -18.18 4.23
N GLU A 163 -20.32 -18.66 3.76
CA GLU A 163 -20.13 -20.06 3.37
C GLU A 163 -20.36 -21.06 4.53
N SER A 164 -20.26 -20.61 5.78
CA SER A 164 -20.39 -21.46 6.98
C SER A 164 -21.80 -21.48 7.58
N ILE A 165 -22.69 -20.56 7.21
CA ILE A 165 -24.02 -20.40 7.81
C ILE A 165 -25.06 -20.34 6.69
N ASN A 166 -25.92 -21.36 6.58
CA ASN A 166 -26.97 -21.43 5.57
C ASN A 166 -27.94 -20.21 5.64
N SER A 167 -27.81 -19.32 4.66
CA SER A 167 -28.86 -18.60 3.90
C SER A 167 -29.95 -17.76 4.60
N ALA A 168 -29.67 -17.06 5.71
CA ALA A 168 -30.63 -16.10 6.29
C ALA A 168 -30.14 -14.64 6.37
N TRP A 169 -28.91 -14.35 5.90
CA TRP A 169 -28.23 -13.06 6.09
C TRP A 169 -27.94 -12.31 4.77
N ASP A 170 -28.52 -12.76 3.66
CA ASP A 170 -28.04 -12.38 2.33
C ASP A 170 -28.18 -10.88 2.04
N ASP A 171 -29.34 -10.25 2.25
CA ASP A 171 -29.56 -8.87 1.80
C ASP A 171 -28.69 -7.81 2.51
N ILE A 172 -28.46 -7.96 3.82
CA ILE A 172 -27.66 -7.00 4.60
C ILE A 172 -26.16 -7.19 4.31
N SER A 173 -25.71 -8.44 4.13
CA SER A 173 -24.32 -8.77 3.80
C SER A 173 -23.93 -8.23 2.42
N TRP A 174 -24.80 -8.39 1.42
CA TRP A 174 -24.55 -7.91 0.05
C TRP A 174 -24.45 -6.39 -0.01
N ALA A 175 -25.39 -5.66 0.58
CA ALA A 175 -25.35 -4.20 0.61
C ALA A 175 -24.09 -3.66 1.31
N GLN A 176 -23.59 -4.35 2.34
CA GLN A 176 -22.33 -3.99 3.01
C GLN A 176 -21.12 -4.28 2.12
N CYS A 177 -21.09 -5.43 1.45
CA CYS A 177 -20.03 -5.80 0.49
C CYS A 177 -19.95 -4.80 -0.67
N ASP A 178 -21.08 -4.35 -1.21
CA ASP A 178 -21.14 -3.35 -2.29
C ASP A 178 -20.57 -2.01 -1.85
N ARG A 179 -20.93 -1.54 -0.64
CA ARG A 179 -20.35 -0.29 -0.08
C ARG A 179 -18.84 -0.40 0.09
N LEU A 180 -18.35 -1.54 0.59
CA LEU A 180 -16.91 -1.79 0.76
C LEU A 180 -16.20 -1.79 -0.61
N SER A 181 -16.78 -2.43 -1.62
CA SER A 181 -16.26 -2.47 -2.99
C SER A 181 -16.23 -1.08 -3.62
N ALA A 182 -17.30 -0.30 -3.49
CA ALA A 182 -17.35 1.08 -3.98
C ALA A 182 -16.25 1.95 -3.34
N ALA A 183 -16.05 1.82 -2.01
CA ALA A 183 -14.99 2.53 -1.31
C ALA A 183 -13.59 2.09 -1.78
N VAL A 184 -13.36 0.79 -2.02
CA VAL A 184 -12.10 0.27 -2.57
C VAL A 184 -11.84 0.85 -3.97
N SER A 185 -12.85 0.86 -4.85
CA SER A 185 -12.74 1.45 -6.18
C SER A 185 -12.39 2.93 -6.12
N GLN A 186 -13.07 3.70 -5.26
CA GLN A 186 -12.77 5.12 -5.05
C GLN A 186 -11.33 5.34 -4.57
N MET A 187 -10.90 4.61 -3.53
CA MET A 187 -9.54 4.74 -3.00
C MET A 187 -8.48 4.32 -4.02
N SER A 188 -8.74 3.30 -4.83
CA SER A 188 -7.83 2.88 -5.91
C SER A 188 -7.70 3.97 -6.98
N SER A 189 -8.81 4.60 -7.37
CA SER A 189 -8.81 5.75 -8.27
C SER A 189 -7.97 6.89 -7.71
N GLU A 190 -8.15 7.25 -6.45
CA GLU A 190 -7.37 8.31 -5.81
C GLU A 190 -5.88 7.97 -5.68
N ILE A 191 -5.51 6.69 -5.52
CA ILE A 191 -4.11 6.26 -5.62
C ILE A 191 -3.56 6.57 -7.01
N TYR A 192 -4.32 6.25 -8.07
CA TYR A 192 -3.87 6.53 -9.44
C TYR A 192 -3.70 8.02 -9.71
N ASP A 193 -4.56 8.87 -9.13
CA ASP A 193 -4.45 10.33 -9.24
C ASP A 193 -3.19 10.88 -8.56
N CYS A 194 -2.66 10.18 -7.55
CA CYS A 194 -1.42 10.57 -6.86
C CYS A 194 -0.14 10.14 -7.59
N ILE A 195 -0.21 9.21 -8.56
CA ILE A 195 0.97 8.66 -9.24
C ILE A 195 1.83 9.73 -9.92
N PRO A 196 1.27 10.71 -10.66
CA PRO A 196 2.04 11.81 -11.23
C PRO A 196 2.89 12.56 -10.20
N ALA A 197 2.29 12.91 -9.06
CA ALA A 197 2.98 13.60 -7.97
C ALA A 197 4.05 12.70 -7.33
N MET A 198 3.77 11.40 -7.15
CA MET A 198 4.72 10.42 -6.61
C MET A 198 5.93 10.17 -7.51
N LEU A 199 5.75 10.21 -8.83
CA LEU A 199 6.83 10.07 -9.79
C LEU A 199 7.70 11.34 -9.85
N GLY A 200 7.15 12.48 -9.40
CA GLY A 200 7.73 13.81 -9.56
C GLY A 200 7.33 14.38 -10.92
N SER A 201 6.60 15.49 -10.94
CA SER A 201 6.04 16.11 -12.15
C SER A 201 7.09 16.44 -13.24
N THR A 202 8.37 16.58 -12.86
CA THR A 202 9.51 16.80 -13.75
C THR A 202 10.18 15.52 -14.28
N TYR A 203 9.84 14.34 -13.74
CA TYR A 203 10.54 13.10 -14.08
C TYR A 203 10.23 12.58 -15.49
N LEU A 204 9.06 12.89 -16.04
CA LEU A 204 8.60 12.36 -17.33
C LEU A 204 8.75 13.33 -18.49
N ARG A 205 8.78 14.65 -18.24
CA ARG A 205 8.85 15.65 -19.31
C ARG A 205 10.28 15.90 -19.83
N ASP A 206 11.27 15.76 -18.95
CA ASP A 206 12.66 16.16 -19.24
C ASP A 206 13.65 14.99 -19.33
N LYS A 207 13.18 13.73 -19.26
CA LYS A 207 14.06 12.55 -19.32
C LYS A 207 13.67 11.61 -20.46
N PRO A 208 14.55 11.40 -21.46
CA PRO A 208 14.26 10.57 -22.65
C PRO A 208 14.15 9.07 -22.34
N SER A 209 14.44 8.64 -21.11
CA SER A 209 14.24 7.26 -20.67
C SER A 209 13.98 7.21 -19.16
N PRO A 210 12.91 6.55 -18.69
CA PRO A 210 12.70 6.34 -17.26
C PRO A 210 13.77 5.38 -16.72
N SER A 211 14.81 5.91 -16.07
CA SER A 211 15.69 5.08 -15.25
C SER A 211 14.88 4.45 -14.11
N VAL A 212 15.26 3.26 -13.63
CA VAL A 212 14.65 2.66 -12.43
C VAL A 212 15.05 3.50 -11.21
N SER A 213 14.25 4.52 -10.91
CA SER A 213 14.41 5.35 -9.72
C SER A 213 13.66 4.74 -8.54
N SER A 214 13.93 5.25 -7.33
CA SER A 214 13.15 4.94 -6.14
C SER A 214 11.65 5.17 -6.32
N ASN A 215 11.25 6.12 -7.17
CA ASN A 215 9.84 6.46 -7.41
C ASN A 215 9.15 5.40 -8.26
N VAL A 216 9.83 4.94 -9.32
CA VAL A 216 9.36 3.82 -10.15
C VAL A 216 9.32 2.54 -9.31
N PHE A 217 10.33 2.35 -8.46
CA PHE A 217 10.35 1.21 -7.55
C PHE A 217 9.13 1.21 -6.61
N PHE A 218 8.84 2.38 -6.03
CA PHE A 218 7.69 2.59 -5.19
C PHE A 218 6.37 2.31 -5.91
N LEU A 219 6.21 2.83 -7.14
CA LEU A 219 5.04 2.60 -7.98
C LEU A 219 4.78 1.11 -8.21
N ILE A 220 5.82 0.36 -8.62
CA ILE A 220 5.68 -1.09 -8.86
C ILE A 220 5.24 -1.81 -7.57
N THR A 221 5.82 -1.46 -6.43
CA THR A 221 5.44 -2.05 -5.13
C THR A 221 3.96 -1.82 -4.83
N ILE A 222 3.47 -0.60 -5.02
CA ILE A 222 2.06 -0.25 -4.78
C ILE A 222 1.14 -0.99 -5.75
N LEU A 223 1.47 -1.04 -7.03
CA LEU A 223 0.65 -1.73 -8.03
C LEU A 223 0.59 -3.24 -7.79
N GLN A 224 1.71 -3.87 -7.41
CA GLN A 224 1.72 -5.29 -7.02
C GLN A 224 0.87 -5.54 -5.78
N ALA A 225 0.93 -4.66 -4.77
CA ALA A 225 0.08 -4.76 -3.59
C ALA A 225 -1.40 -4.63 -3.96
N LEU A 226 -1.76 -3.68 -4.84
CA LEU A 226 -3.13 -3.55 -5.35
C LEU A 226 -3.58 -4.81 -6.11
N ILE A 227 -2.74 -5.41 -6.96
CA ILE A 227 -3.04 -6.68 -7.65
C ILE A 227 -3.27 -7.83 -6.67
N LYS A 228 -2.60 -7.82 -5.51
CA LYS A 228 -2.84 -8.84 -4.47
C LYS A 228 -4.15 -8.63 -3.71
N LEU A 229 -4.63 -7.39 -3.67
CA LEU A 229 -5.85 -7.01 -2.97
C LEU A 229 -7.06 -6.89 -3.90
N MET A 230 -6.88 -6.87 -5.22
CA MET A 230 -7.91 -6.57 -6.20
C MET A 230 -7.73 -7.42 -7.45
N ASP A 231 -8.70 -7.37 -8.37
CA ASP A 231 -8.57 -8.02 -9.67
C ASP A 231 -7.41 -7.42 -10.47
N LYS A 232 -6.52 -8.29 -10.99
CA LYS A 232 -5.30 -7.89 -11.72
C LYS A 232 -5.64 -7.06 -12.95
N THR A 233 -6.61 -7.52 -13.74
CA THR A 233 -7.01 -6.89 -15.00
C THR A 233 -7.51 -5.48 -14.74
N SER A 234 -8.39 -5.34 -13.75
CA SER A 234 -8.93 -4.05 -13.30
C SER A 234 -7.84 -3.08 -12.85
N VAL A 235 -6.83 -3.54 -12.08
CA VAL A 235 -5.72 -2.68 -11.65
C VAL A 235 -4.90 -2.21 -12.84
N VAL A 236 -4.49 -3.14 -13.71
CA VAL A 236 -3.67 -2.86 -14.89
C VAL A 236 -4.38 -1.90 -15.86
N GLU A 237 -5.64 -2.14 -16.17
CA GLU A 237 -6.43 -1.33 -17.10
C GLU A 237 -6.69 0.07 -16.56
N ASN A 238 -7.11 0.19 -15.30
CA ASN A 238 -7.43 1.48 -14.70
C ASN A 238 -6.19 2.36 -14.55
N TRP A 239 -5.09 1.79 -14.03
CA TRP A 239 -3.82 2.51 -13.92
C TRP A 239 -3.31 2.92 -15.31
N SER A 240 -3.20 1.98 -16.24
CA SER A 240 -2.61 2.26 -17.54
C SER A 240 -3.44 3.22 -18.37
N SER A 241 -4.77 3.08 -18.38
CA SER A 241 -5.66 4.00 -19.12
C SER A 241 -5.63 5.42 -18.57
N ARG A 242 -5.46 5.58 -17.25
CA ARG A 242 -5.34 6.90 -16.63
C ARG A 242 -4.00 7.55 -16.95
N MET A 243 -2.90 6.79 -16.83
CA MET A 243 -1.57 7.31 -17.14
C MET A 243 -1.41 7.62 -18.64
N CYS A 244 -1.98 6.80 -19.53
CA CYS A 244 -2.04 7.10 -20.96
C CYS A 244 -2.82 8.41 -21.25
N ARG A 245 -3.91 8.68 -20.53
CA ARG A 245 -4.67 9.94 -20.68
C ARG A 245 -3.86 11.16 -20.25
N LEU A 246 -3.01 11.03 -19.24
CA LEU A 246 -2.22 12.14 -18.69
C LEU A 246 -0.94 12.41 -19.50
N TYR A 247 -0.29 11.37 -20.00
CA TYR A 247 1.05 11.46 -20.59
C TYR A 247 1.11 11.08 -22.08
N GLY A 248 0.01 10.59 -22.66
CA GLY A 248 -0.04 10.22 -24.07
C GLY A 248 0.92 9.08 -24.42
N GLU A 249 1.52 9.16 -25.61
CA GLU A 249 2.44 8.16 -26.17
C GLU A 249 3.77 8.05 -25.39
N ASP A 250 4.20 9.14 -24.74
CA ASP A 250 5.44 9.21 -23.95
C ASP A 250 5.43 8.25 -22.75
N PHE A 251 4.25 7.79 -22.33
CA PHE A 251 4.10 6.80 -21.27
C PHE A 251 4.50 5.38 -21.69
N GLY A 252 4.63 5.10 -22.99
CA GLY A 252 4.83 3.74 -23.52
C GLY A 252 6.00 2.97 -22.90
N VAL A 253 7.14 3.63 -22.72
CA VAL A 253 8.36 2.99 -22.15
C VAL A 253 8.18 2.70 -20.66
N MET A 254 7.67 3.66 -19.88
CA MET A 254 7.38 3.46 -18.45
C MET A 254 6.33 2.37 -18.26
N LYS A 255 5.28 2.39 -19.08
CA LYS A 255 4.24 1.35 -19.09
C LYS A 255 4.86 -0.02 -19.32
N GLY A 256 5.70 -0.18 -20.33
CA GLY A 256 6.40 -1.43 -20.62
C GLY A 256 7.23 -1.92 -19.43
N LEU A 257 8.02 -1.03 -18.84
CA LEU A 257 8.87 -1.34 -17.68
C LEU A 257 8.06 -1.82 -16.47
N VAL A 258 7.00 -1.10 -16.12
CA VAL A 258 6.13 -1.47 -15.00
C VAL A 258 5.41 -2.78 -15.30
N MET A 259 4.85 -2.94 -16.50
CA MET A 259 4.12 -4.15 -16.90
C MET A 259 4.98 -5.42 -16.84
N MET A 260 6.25 -5.35 -17.22
CA MET A 260 7.20 -6.48 -17.06
C MET A 260 7.35 -6.93 -15.60
N ARG A 261 7.07 -6.05 -14.63
CA ARG A 261 7.16 -6.35 -13.19
C ARG A 261 5.81 -6.66 -12.54
N LEU A 262 4.69 -6.49 -13.24
CA LEU A 262 3.35 -6.84 -12.77
C LEU A 262 2.86 -8.20 -13.31
N CYS A 263 3.54 -8.74 -14.32
CA CYS A 263 3.30 -10.05 -14.92
C CYS A 263 4.22 -11.12 -14.34
#